data_AF-A0A522U042-F1
#
_entry.id   AF-A0A522U042-F1
#
_cell.length_a   1.000
_cell.length_b   1.000
_cell.length_c   1.000
_cell.angle_alpha   90.00
_cell.angle_beta   90.00
_cell.angle_gamma   90.00
#
_symmetry.space_group_name_H-M   'P 1'
#
loop_
_entity.id
_entity.type
_entity.pdbx_description
1 polymer ?
#
loop_
_entity_poly.entity_id
_entity_poly.type
_entity_poly.pdbx_seq_one_letter_code
_entity_poly.pdbx_strand_id
1 'polypeptide(L)'
;MSGDPPLRERYFERRQIRAAIAFAEAGGIAVHRNFDHYHGSTIRGLRRERPFLHVIGLRPLLEEWGRRQGLRPEWIQPEKRRKVAHYDVFGPPAQALIERLQPVDTA
;
A
#
# COMPACT_ATOMS: atom_id res chain seq x y z
N MET A 1 16.78 -13.98 -18.49
CA MET A 1 16.64 -13.52 -17.09
C MET A 1 16.07 -12.12 -17.15
N SER A 2 14.75 -11.95 -17.00
CA SER A 2 14.14 -10.62 -16.97
C SER A 2 14.44 -10.00 -15.62
N GLY A 3 15.53 -9.23 -15.56
CA GLY A 3 15.96 -8.51 -14.37
C GLY A 3 15.15 -7.24 -14.21
N ASP A 4 13.87 -7.36 -13.88
CA ASP A 4 13.13 -6.19 -13.40
C ASP A 4 13.77 -5.76 -12.07
N PRO A 5 14.11 -4.46 -11.92
CA PRO A 5 14.66 -3.97 -10.67
C PRO A 5 13.70 -4.28 -9.52
N PRO A 6 14.22 -4.59 -8.32
CA PRO A 6 13.36 -4.87 -7.18
C PRO A 6 12.39 -3.70 -6.94
N LEU A 7 11.11 -4.03 -6.76
CA LEU A 7 10.08 -3.04 -6.46
C LEU A 7 10.51 -2.20 -5.25
N ARG A 8 10.56 -0.88 -5.44
CA ARG A 8 11.01 0.05 -4.41
C ARG A 8 9.87 0.33 -3.44
N GLU A 9 9.92 -0.29 -2.27
CA GLU A 9 8.92 -0.11 -1.21
C GLU A 9 9.39 0.92 -0.17
N ARG A 10 8.49 1.79 0.29
CA ARG A 10 8.77 2.73 1.40
C ARG A 10 7.55 2.95 2.28
N TYR A 11 7.77 3.06 3.59
CA TYR A 11 6.73 3.39 4.56
C TYR A 11 6.57 4.90 4.73
N PHE A 12 5.33 5.36 4.78
CA PHE A 12 4.97 6.77 4.98
C PHE A 12 3.97 6.90 6.11
N GLU A 13 4.28 7.79 7.04
CA GLU A 13 3.41 8.15 8.14
C GLU A 13 2.16 8.88 7.66
N ARG A 14 1.15 8.95 8.54
CA ARG A 14 -0.15 9.54 8.24
C ARG A 14 -0.05 10.95 7.61
N ARG A 15 0.85 11.79 8.12
CA ARG A 15 1.07 13.17 7.64
C ARG A 15 1.75 13.26 6.27
N GLN A 16 2.26 12.16 5.73
CA GLN A 16 3.12 12.12 4.54
C GLN A 16 2.39 11.67 3.26
N ILE A 17 1.05 11.77 3.19
CA ILE A 17 0.28 11.33 2.01
C ILE A 17 0.75 11.96 0.68
N ARG A 18 1.15 13.24 0.68
CA ARG A 18 1.67 13.90 -0.53
C ARG A 18 2.98 13.27 -1.01
N ALA A 19 3.88 12.95 -0.07
CA ALA A 19 5.15 12.29 -0.38
C ALA A 19 4.93 10.83 -0.83
N ALA A 20 3.99 10.13 -0.21
CA ALA A 20 3.59 8.78 -0.60
C ALA A 20 3.09 8.73 -2.06
N ILE A 21 2.19 9.66 -2.42
CA ILE A 21 1.67 9.76 -3.80
C ILE A 21 2.80 10.10 -4.78
N ALA A 22 3.64 11.09 -4.48
CA ALA A 22 4.74 11.48 -5.37
C ALA A 22 5.74 10.33 -5.57
N PHE A 23 6.05 9.57 -4.51
CA PHE A 23 6.90 8.39 -4.60
C PHE A 23 6.28 7.28 -5.45
N ALA A 24 4.97 7.05 -5.28
CA ALA A 24 4.21 6.08 -6.07
C ALA A 24 4.14 6.45 -7.55
N GLU A 25 3.90 7.73 -7.86
CA GLU A 25 3.88 8.26 -9.24
C GLU A 25 5.25 8.14 -9.93
N ALA A 26 6.34 8.19 -9.16
CA ALA A 26 7.70 7.98 -9.64
C ALA A 26 8.08 6.49 -9.82
N GLY A 27 7.12 5.57 -9.73
CA GLY A 27 7.33 4.12 -9.90
C GLY A 27 7.70 3.38 -8.61
N GLY A 28 7.48 3.98 -7.44
CA GLY A 28 7.59 3.29 -6.15
C GLY A 28 6.30 2.60 -5.71
N ILE A 29 6.40 1.78 -4.66
CA ILE A 29 5.27 1.25 -3.90
C ILE A 29 5.29 1.94 -2.53
N ALA A 30 4.36 2.85 -2.31
CA ALA A 30 4.24 3.60 -1.06
C ALA A 30 3.28 2.88 -0.10
N VAL A 31 3.77 2.45 1.05
CA VAL A 31 2.96 1.92 2.14
C VAL A 31 2.63 3.06 3.09
N HIS A 32 1.42 3.59 3.00
CA HIS A 32 0.98 4.76 3.74
C HIS A 32 0.04 4.38 4.90
N ARG A 33 0.30 4.90 6.09
CA ARG A 33 -0.58 4.73 7.25
C ARG A 33 -1.87 5.53 7.10
N ASN A 34 -3.01 4.85 7.03
CA ASN A 34 -4.32 5.50 6.87
C ASN A 34 -5.06 5.68 8.22
N PHE A 35 -6.11 6.50 8.22
CA PHE A 35 -7.03 6.72 9.34
C PHE A 35 -7.78 5.44 9.68
N ASP A 36 -7.63 4.97 10.91
CA ASP A 36 -8.29 3.78 11.46
C ASP A 36 -9.82 3.92 11.68
N HIS A 37 -10.49 4.74 10.88
CA HIS A 37 -11.93 5.03 11.00
C HIS A 37 -12.80 3.82 10.60
N TYR A 38 -12.24 2.87 9.86
CA TYR A 38 -12.96 1.69 9.36
C TYR A 38 -12.86 0.44 10.25
N HIS A 39 -12.25 0.55 11.43
CA HIS A 39 -12.11 -0.57 12.34
C HIS A 39 -13.47 -1.17 12.74
N GLY A 40 -13.58 -2.50 12.71
CA GLY A 40 -14.77 -3.25 13.15
C GLY A 40 -15.85 -3.46 12.09
N SER A 41 -15.65 -2.97 10.87
CA SER A 41 -16.59 -3.17 9.76
C SER A 41 -16.09 -4.22 8.77
N THR A 42 -16.95 -4.76 7.91
CA THR A 42 -16.59 -5.85 6.98
C THR A 42 -16.53 -5.35 5.54
N ILE A 43 -15.52 -5.77 4.79
CA ILE A 43 -15.41 -5.55 3.34
C ILE A 43 -15.08 -6.87 2.65
N ARG A 44 -15.88 -7.26 1.64
CA ARG A 44 -15.64 -8.50 0.86
C ARG A 44 -15.46 -9.74 1.75
N GLY A 45 -16.24 -9.84 2.83
CA GLY A 45 -16.16 -10.94 3.81
C GLY A 45 -15.01 -10.86 4.82
N LEU A 46 -14.15 -9.82 4.74
CA LEU A 46 -13.02 -9.63 5.65
C LEU A 46 -13.32 -8.55 6.69
N ARG A 47 -13.11 -8.89 7.97
CA ARG A 47 -13.21 -7.93 9.06
C ARG A 47 -12.02 -6.96 8.99
N ARG A 48 -12.32 -5.69 8.97
CA ARG A 48 -11.35 -4.60 8.99
C ARG A 48 -10.83 -4.42 10.40
N GLU A 49 -9.61 -4.88 10.65
CA GLU A 49 -8.93 -4.79 11.95
C GLU A 49 -7.72 -3.85 11.88
N ARG A 50 -7.42 -3.15 12.97
CA ARG A 50 -6.22 -2.30 13.01
C ARG A 50 -4.96 -3.18 13.03
N PRO A 51 -3.83 -2.72 12.47
CA PRO A 51 -3.59 -1.43 11.81
C PRO A 51 -4.14 -1.36 10.36
N PHE A 52 -4.36 -0.16 9.82
CA PHE A 52 -4.80 0.06 8.42
C PHE A 52 -3.76 0.79 7.58
N LEU A 53 -3.48 0.27 6.40
CA LEU A 53 -2.54 0.82 5.43
C LEU A 53 -3.18 0.92 4.04
N HIS A 54 -2.77 1.95 3.31
CA HIS A 54 -2.92 2.01 1.87
C HIS A 54 -1.58 1.67 1.21
N VAL A 55 -1.57 0.70 0.32
CA VAL A 55 -0.41 0.42 -0.53
C VAL A 55 -0.66 1.04 -1.89
N ILE A 56 0.07 2.10 -2.22
CA ILE A 56 -0.18 3.01 -3.33
C ILE A 56 0.93 2.84 -4.38
N GLY A 57 0.55 2.78 -5.65
CA GLY A 57 1.51 2.60 -6.75
C GLY A 57 0.84 2.76 -8.11
N LEU A 58 1.65 2.76 -9.17
CA LEU A 58 1.13 2.60 -10.53
C LEU A 58 0.53 1.21 -10.67
N ARG A 59 -0.59 1.09 -11.40
CA ARG A 59 -1.35 -0.17 -11.47
C ARG A 59 -0.51 -1.39 -11.88
N PRO A 60 0.33 -1.36 -12.94
CA PRO A 60 1.15 -2.52 -13.30
C PRO A 60 2.10 -2.96 -12.17
N LEU A 61 2.67 -2.00 -11.45
CA LEU A 61 3.58 -2.26 -10.33
C LEU A 61 2.82 -2.80 -9.11
N LEU A 62 1.60 -2.32 -8.87
CA LEU A 62 0.74 -2.87 -7.81
C LEU A 62 0.26 -4.28 -8.13
N GLU A 63 -0.05 -4.60 -9.38
CA GLU A 63 -0.41 -5.96 -9.78
C GLU A 63 0.75 -6.94 -9.56
N GLU A 64 1.97 -6.51 -9.88
CA GLU A 64 3.17 -7.28 -9.56
C GLU A 64 3.41 -7.41 -8.06
N TRP A 65 3.38 -6.29 -7.33
CA TRP A 65 3.53 -6.28 -5.88
C TRP A 65 2.49 -7.19 -5.22
N GLY A 66 1.22 -7.06 -5.63
CA GLY A 66 0.10 -7.85 -5.13
C GLY A 66 0.32 -9.34 -5.34
N ARG A 67 0.73 -9.77 -6.54
CA ARG A 67 1.07 -11.18 -6.80
C ARG A 67 2.17 -11.69 -5.87
N ARG A 68 3.21 -10.90 -5.59
CA ARG A 68 4.28 -11.27 -4.64
C ARG A 68 3.78 -11.41 -3.19
N GLN A 69 2.71 -10.71 -2.83
CA GLN A 69 2.05 -10.79 -1.52
C GLN A 69 0.88 -11.81 -1.48
N GLY A 70 0.60 -12.53 -2.58
CA GLY A 70 -0.55 -13.44 -2.68
C GLY A 70 -1.91 -12.73 -2.81
N LEU A 71 -1.92 -11.47 -3.20
CA LEU A 71 -3.12 -10.66 -3.40
C LEU A 71 -3.62 -10.73 -4.84
N ARG A 72 -4.94 -10.59 -4.99
CA ARG A 72 -5.63 -10.63 -6.27
C ARG A 72 -5.67 -9.24 -6.94
N PRO A 73 -5.35 -9.08 -8.23
CA PRO A 73 -5.41 -7.79 -8.95
C PRO A 73 -6.76 -7.05 -8.84
N GLU A 74 -7.88 -7.76 -8.80
CA GLU A 74 -9.24 -7.26 -8.61
C GLU A 74 -9.50 -6.64 -7.23
N TRP A 75 -8.55 -6.76 -6.30
CA TRP A 75 -8.56 -6.04 -5.04
C TRP A 75 -7.96 -4.63 -5.13
N ILE A 76 -7.36 -4.29 -6.26
CA ILE A 76 -6.89 -2.93 -6.53
C ILE A 76 -8.08 -2.00 -6.63
N GLN A 77 -8.08 -0.99 -5.77
CA GLN A 77 -9.01 0.12 -5.81
C GLN A 77 -8.57 1.11 -6.91
N PRO A 78 -9.53 1.65 -7.68
CA PRO A 78 -9.22 2.41 -8.88
C PRO A 78 -8.52 3.74 -8.59
N GLU A 79 -7.81 4.20 -9.61
CA GLU A 79 -7.21 5.52 -9.79
C GLU A 79 -8.32 6.59 -9.84
N LYS A 80 -8.85 7.02 -8.68
CA LYS A 80 -9.96 8.00 -8.66
C LYS A 80 -9.61 9.32 -9.35
N ARG A 81 -8.91 10.22 -8.65
CA ARG A 81 -8.47 11.53 -9.16
C ARG A 81 -6.94 11.62 -9.31
N ARG A 82 -6.26 10.49 -9.25
CA ARG A 82 -4.79 10.36 -9.20
C ARG A 82 -4.35 9.31 -10.21
N LYS A 83 -3.10 9.37 -10.66
CA LYS A 83 -2.50 8.37 -11.57
C LYS A 83 -2.14 7.05 -10.90
N VAL A 84 -2.38 6.94 -9.59
CA VAL A 84 -2.00 5.79 -8.76
C VAL A 84 -3.23 5.09 -8.21
N ALA A 85 -3.16 3.76 -8.20
CA ALA A 85 -4.16 2.89 -7.61
C ALA A 85 -3.75 2.52 -6.17
N HIS A 86 -4.57 1.75 -5.46
CA HIS A 86 -4.18 1.25 -4.14
C HIS A 86 -4.77 -0.10 -3.75
N TYR A 87 -4.09 -0.82 -2.86
CA TYR A 87 -4.69 -1.84 -2.01
C TYR A 87 -4.99 -1.28 -0.62
N ASP A 88 -6.10 -1.74 -0.04
CA ASP A 88 -6.35 -1.61 1.39
C ASP A 88 -5.80 -2.85 2.10
N VAL A 89 -4.88 -2.65 3.04
CA VAL A 89 -4.28 -3.72 3.83
C VAL A 89 -4.56 -3.44 5.30
N PHE A 90 -4.98 -4.46 6.04
CA PHE A 90 -5.38 -4.31 7.43
C PHE A 90 -5.07 -5.54 8.28
N GLY A 91 -5.06 -5.39 9.61
CA GLY A 91 -4.80 -6.47 10.55
C GLY A 91 -3.38 -7.05 10.45
N PRO A 92 -3.20 -8.38 10.59
CA PRO A 92 -1.87 -9.00 10.59
C PRO A 92 -1.01 -8.72 9.35
N PRO A 93 -1.54 -8.74 8.11
CA PRO A 93 -0.77 -8.33 6.93
C PRO A 93 -0.26 -6.88 6.98
N ALA A 94 -1.06 -5.96 7.53
CA ALA A 94 -0.63 -4.57 7.69
C ALA A 94 0.47 -4.44 8.76
N GLN A 95 0.34 -5.18 9.86
CA GLN A 95 1.36 -5.21 10.91
C GLN A 95 2.72 -5.70 10.36
N ALA A 96 2.72 -6.78 9.56
CA ALA A 96 3.94 -7.30 8.95
C ALA A 96 4.62 -6.29 8.00
N LEU A 97 3.85 -5.48 7.28
CA LEU A 97 4.41 -4.41 6.43
C LEU A 97 5.07 -3.29 7.25
N ILE A 98 4.47 -2.91 8.37
CA ILE A 98 5.05 -1.89 9.28
C ILE A 98 6.38 -2.38 9.83
N GLU A 99 6.43 -3.62 10.32
CA GLU A 99 7.63 -4.22 10.92
C GLU A 99 8.77 -4.34 9.91
N ARG A 100 8.46 -4.72 8.67
CA ARG A 100 9.46 -4.90 7.61
C ARG A 100 10.02 -3.59 7.08
N LEU A 101 9.18 -2.58 6.85
CA LEU A 101 9.58 -1.42 6.05
C LEU A 101 10.29 -0.33 6.85
N GLN A 102 10.05 -0.25 8.17
CA GLN A 102 10.49 0.83 9.07
C GLN A 102 10.11 2.24 8.55
N PRO A 103 9.80 3.22 9.42
CA PRO A 103 9.45 4.55 8.94
C PRO A 103 10.62 5.18 8.17
N VAL A 104 10.33 5.85 7.05
CA VAL A 104 11.35 6.71 6.43
C VAL A 104 11.63 7.85 7.39
N ASP A 105 12.80 7.83 8.02
CA ASP A 105 13.26 8.93 8.86
C ASP A 105 13.21 10.22 8.05
N THR A 106 12.52 11.21 8.62
CA THR A 106 12.55 12.58 8.10
C THR A 106 13.78 13.23 8.74
N ALA A 107 14.95 12.97 8.16
CA ALA A 107 16.14 13.79 8.37
C ALA A 107 16.04 15.08 7.53
#